data_AF-A0A378BCY6-F1
#
_entry.id   AF-A0A378BCY6-F1
#
_cell.length_a   1.000
_cell.length_b   1.000
_cell.length_c   1.000
_cell.angle_alpha   90.00
_cell.angle_beta   90.00
_cell.angle_gamma   90.00
#
_symmetry.space_group_name_H-M   'P 1'
#
loop_
_entity.id
_entity.type
_entity.pdbx_description
1 polymer ?
#
loop_
_entity_poly.entity_id
_entity_poly.type
_entity_poly.pdbx_seq_one_letter_code
_entity_poly.pdbx_strand_id
1 'polypeptide(L)'
;MVNSVAPVWDGNETWLVLGGAGLFGAFPLAYAVITDALVIPLTAMLIGLIFRGVAFEFRFKAVPSHRIFWDYAFAGGSLLATFSQGLSSARLSTALRWLTAASPVRRWTGLPLSICFCGLGLVVAYLLLGTTWLIMKSEGALQQRMRELTRKVLLG
;
A
#
# COMPACT_ATOMS: atom_id res chain seq x y z
N MET A 1 7.84 17.78 -0.97
CA MET A 1 7.35 16.42 -0.62
C MET A 1 6.82 15.68 -1.85
N VAL A 2 5.78 16.14 -2.54
CA VAL A 2 5.20 15.39 -3.69
C VAL A 2 6.19 15.22 -4.86
N ASN A 3 6.95 16.26 -5.22
CA ASN A 3 7.92 16.20 -6.32
C ASN A 3 9.09 15.23 -6.09
N SER A 4 9.41 14.86 -4.84
CA SER A 4 10.48 13.89 -4.56
C SER A 4 10.06 12.44 -4.78
N VAL A 5 8.75 12.17 -4.90
CA VAL A 5 8.18 10.83 -5.07
C VAL A 5 7.75 10.58 -6.52
N ALA A 6 7.55 11.65 -7.30
CA ALA A 6 7.13 11.61 -8.70
C ALA A 6 7.87 10.56 -9.58
N PRO A 7 9.21 10.50 -9.62
CA PRO A 7 9.91 9.55 -10.51
C PRO A 7 9.89 8.10 -9.99
N VAL A 8 9.76 7.88 -8.68
CA VAL A 8 9.77 6.53 -8.09
C VAL A 8 8.39 5.89 -8.06
N TRP A 9 7.34 6.70 -8.11
CA TRP A 9 5.94 6.27 -8.10
C TRP A 9 5.60 5.39 -9.32
N ASP A 10 5.94 5.87 -10.51
CA ASP A 10 5.65 5.18 -11.78
C ASP A 10 6.38 3.83 -11.88
N GLY A 11 7.63 3.80 -11.39
CA GLY A 11 8.39 2.56 -11.26
C GLY A 11 7.74 1.55 -10.30
N ASN A 12 7.22 2.01 -9.15
CA ASN A 12 6.57 1.12 -8.19
C ASN A 12 5.30 0.47 -8.74
N GLU A 13 4.51 1.21 -9.53
CA GLU A 13 3.32 0.63 -10.19
C GLU A 13 3.72 -0.37 -11.26
N THR A 14 4.77 -0.08 -12.02
CA THR A 14 5.33 -1.00 -13.01
C THR A 14 5.79 -2.31 -12.37
N TRP A 15 6.49 -2.25 -11.23
CA TRP A 15 6.92 -3.45 -10.50
C TRP A 15 5.76 -4.34 -10.06
N LEU A 16 4.64 -3.74 -9.66
CA LEU A 16 3.45 -4.47 -9.25
C LEU A 16 2.82 -5.22 -10.43
N VAL A 17 2.67 -4.54 -11.57
CA VAL A 17 2.15 -5.15 -12.80
C VAL A 17 3.06 -6.26 -13.30
N LEU A 18 4.38 -6.02 -13.31
CA LEU A 18 5.38 -7.03 -13.69
C LEU A 18 5.34 -8.25 -12.75
N GLY A 19 5.14 -8.05 -11.45
CA GLY A 19 4.96 -9.15 -10.50
C GLY A 19 3.74 -10.01 -10.83
N GLY A 20 2.60 -9.39 -11.14
CA GLY A 20 1.38 -10.09 -11.54
C GLY A 20 1.52 -10.83 -12.88
N ALA A 21 2.07 -10.16 -13.90
CA ALA A 21 2.30 -10.74 -15.23
C ALA A 21 3.34 -11.87 -15.18
N GLY A 22 4.40 -11.70 -14.41
CA GLY A 22 5.43 -12.72 -14.18
C GLY A 22 4.87 -13.95 -13.48
N LEU A 23 4.02 -13.77 -12.46
CA LEU A 23 3.32 -14.88 -11.79
C LEU A 23 2.39 -15.62 -12.75
N PHE A 24 1.63 -14.89 -13.58
CA PHE A 24 0.77 -15.48 -14.61
C PHE A 24 1.57 -16.29 -15.63
N GLY A 25 2.68 -15.75 -16.13
CA GLY A 25 3.51 -16.41 -17.14
C GLY A 25 4.29 -17.61 -16.61
N ALA A 26 4.85 -17.52 -15.39
CA ALA A 26 5.67 -18.59 -14.82
C ALA A 26 4.83 -19.66 -14.10
N PHE A 27 3.73 -19.28 -13.43
CA PHE A 27 2.92 -20.18 -12.60
C PHE A 27 1.41 -19.91 -12.73
N PRO A 28 0.77 -20.28 -13.84
CA PRO A 28 -0.63 -19.96 -14.11
C PRO A 28 -1.61 -20.47 -13.04
N LEU A 29 -1.38 -21.68 -12.51
CA LEU A 29 -2.23 -22.25 -11.46
C LEU A 29 -2.12 -21.47 -10.14
N ALA A 30 -0.89 -21.09 -9.76
CA ALA A 30 -0.68 -20.28 -8.56
C ALA A 30 -1.32 -18.90 -8.74
N TYR A 31 -1.17 -18.29 -9.91
CA TYR A 31 -1.83 -17.02 -10.25
C TYR A 31 -3.35 -17.10 -10.07
N ALA A 32 -4.00 -18.15 -10.58
CA ALA A 32 -5.45 -18.29 -10.48
C ALA A 32 -5.92 -18.38 -9.01
N VAL A 33 -5.26 -19.21 -8.20
CA VAL A 33 -5.61 -19.41 -6.78
C VAL A 33 -5.33 -18.15 -5.96
N ILE A 34 -4.18 -17.51 -6.18
CA ILE A 34 -3.79 -16.30 -5.43
C ILE A 34 -4.71 -15.14 -5.78
N THR A 35 -4.98 -14.91 -7.06
CA THR A 35 -5.85 -13.81 -7.52
C THR A 35 -7.27 -13.97 -6.99
N ASP A 36 -7.82 -15.20 -6.99
CA ASP A 36 -9.15 -15.47 -6.42
C ASP A 36 -9.19 -15.19 -4.91
N ALA A 37 -8.19 -15.69 -4.16
CA ALA A 37 -8.09 -15.46 -2.72
C ALA A 37 -7.92 -13.98 -2.34
N LEU A 38 -7.36 -13.17 -3.24
CA LEU A 38 -7.00 -11.77 -3.04
C LEU A 38 -7.86 -10.78 -3.83
N VAL A 39 -8.97 -11.21 -4.43
CA VAL A 39 -9.77 -10.34 -5.31
C VAL A 39 -10.22 -9.04 -4.64
N ILE A 40 -10.70 -9.12 -3.39
CA ILE A 40 -11.18 -7.97 -2.61
C ILE A 40 -10.02 -6.99 -2.31
N PRO A 41 -8.92 -7.41 -1.64
CA PRO A 41 -7.85 -6.47 -1.34
C PRO A 41 -7.11 -5.98 -2.59
N LEU A 42 -6.94 -6.78 -3.64
CA LEU A 42 -6.33 -6.32 -4.89
C LEU A 42 -7.20 -5.26 -5.58
N THR A 43 -8.52 -5.44 -5.60
CA THR A 43 -9.44 -4.43 -6.16
C THR A 43 -9.39 -3.12 -5.37
N ALA A 44 -9.42 -3.20 -4.03
CA ALA A 44 -9.30 -2.03 -3.18
C ALA A 44 -7.95 -1.31 -3.35
N MET A 45 -6.87 -2.07 -3.51
CA MET A 45 -5.54 -1.54 -3.79
C MET A 45 -5.51 -0.81 -5.14
N LEU A 46 -6.05 -1.41 -6.20
CA LEU A 46 -6.13 -0.78 -7.54
C LEU A 46 -6.91 0.53 -7.50
N ILE A 47 -8.04 0.58 -6.79
CA ILE A 47 -8.79 1.83 -6.58
C ILE A 47 -7.92 2.88 -5.90
N GLY A 48 -7.19 2.51 -4.84
CA GLY A 48 -6.25 3.40 -4.16
C GLY A 48 -5.14 3.94 -5.07
N LEU A 49 -4.58 3.09 -5.94
CA LEU A 49 -3.56 3.47 -6.92
C LEU A 49 -4.11 4.44 -7.97
N ILE A 50 -5.32 4.19 -8.48
CA ILE A 50 -6.00 5.11 -9.42
C ILE A 50 -6.19 6.49 -8.79
N PHE A 51 -6.74 6.55 -7.56
CA PHE A 51 -6.90 7.82 -6.86
C PHE A 51 -5.57 8.54 -6.66
N ARG A 52 -4.50 7.81 -6.37
CA ARG A 52 -3.15 8.36 -6.20
C ARG A 52 -2.63 8.97 -7.50
N GLY A 53 -2.76 8.28 -8.63
CA GLY A 53 -2.34 8.78 -9.95
C GLY A 53 -3.15 9.99 -10.42
N VAL A 54 -4.49 9.91 -10.30
CA VAL A 54 -5.39 11.03 -10.62
C VAL A 54 -5.09 12.25 -9.75
N ALA A 55 -4.97 12.07 -8.43
CA ALA A 55 -4.65 13.17 -7.53
C ALA A 55 -3.30 13.81 -7.85
N PHE A 56 -2.32 13.02 -8.27
CA PHE A 56 -1.01 13.53 -8.67
C PHE A 56 -1.11 14.44 -9.90
N GLU A 57 -1.71 13.99 -11.00
CA GLU A 57 -1.86 14.80 -12.20
C GLU A 57 -2.73 16.05 -11.99
N PHE A 58 -3.89 15.89 -11.34
CA PHE A 58 -4.83 16.98 -11.17
C PHE A 58 -4.33 18.03 -10.18
N ARG A 59 -3.49 17.67 -9.20
CA ARG A 59 -2.88 18.63 -8.29
C ARG A 59 -2.02 19.68 -9.01
N PHE A 60 -1.32 19.31 -10.09
CA PHE A 60 -0.54 20.28 -10.88
C PHE A 60 -1.42 21.26 -11.68
N LYS A 61 -2.61 20.81 -12.07
CA LYS A 61 -3.58 21.60 -12.85
C LYS A 61 -4.59 22.36 -11.99
N ALA A 62 -4.70 22.04 -10.69
CA ALA A 62 -5.72 22.57 -9.80
C ALA A 62 -5.45 23.98 -9.28
N VAL A 63 -6.54 24.76 -9.22
CA VAL A 63 -6.63 26.06 -8.53
C VAL A 63 -6.28 25.88 -7.04
N PRO A 64 -5.62 26.86 -6.38
CA PRO A 64 -5.16 26.70 -4.99
C PRO A 64 -6.21 26.19 -3.99
N SER A 65 -7.49 26.53 -4.18
CA SER A 65 -8.61 26.08 -3.34
C SER A 65 -8.88 24.56 -3.42
N HIS A 66 -8.60 23.94 -4.57
CA HIS A 66 -8.84 22.50 -4.79
C HIS A 66 -7.60 21.65 -4.50
N ARG A 67 -6.43 22.26 -4.28
CA ARG A 67 -5.19 21.51 -3.98
C ARG A 67 -5.30 20.71 -2.70
N ILE A 68 -5.99 21.24 -1.68
CA ILE A 68 -6.22 20.56 -0.40
C ILE A 68 -7.04 19.28 -0.61
N PHE A 69 -8.08 19.33 -1.44
CA PHE A 69 -8.88 18.15 -1.76
C PHE A 69 -8.03 17.06 -2.43
N TRP A 70 -7.19 17.42 -3.39
CA TRP A 70 -6.30 16.47 -4.05
C TRP A 70 -5.20 15.94 -3.12
N ASP A 71 -4.70 16.75 -2.18
CA ASP A 71 -3.77 16.29 -1.15
C ASP A 71 -4.42 15.23 -0.24
N TYR A 72 -5.69 15.41 0.16
CA TYR A 72 -6.44 14.39 0.90
C TYR A 72 -6.75 13.14 0.07
N ALA A 73 -7.11 13.30 -1.20
CA ALA A 73 -7.34 12.17 -2.11
C ALA A 73 -6.07 11.35 -2.31
N PHE A 74 -4.91 12.00 -2.45
CA PHE A 74 -3.61 11.35 -2.54
C PHE A 74 -3.26 10.59 -1.25
N ALA A 75 -3.48 11.21 -0.09
CA ALA A 75 -3.25 10.57 1.20
C ALA A 75 -4.19 9.37 1.43
N GLY A 76 -5.48 9.53 1.14
CA GLY A 76 -6.49 8.48 1.26
C GLY A 76 -6.22 7.30 0.32
N GLY A 77 -5.88 7.57 -0.94
CA GLY A 77 -5.49 6.53 -1.91
C GLY A 77 -4.23 5.77 -1.49
N SER A 78 -3.23 6.48 -0.95
CA SER A 78 -2.00 5.87 -0.44
C SER A 78 -2.24 5.00 0.79
N LEU A 79 -3.10 5.44 1.72
CA LEU A 79 -3.51 4.66 2.88
C LEU A 79 -4.29 3.41 2.47
N LEU A 80 -5.25 3.54 1.54
CA LEU A 80 -6.04 2.43 1.05
C LEU A 80 -5.17 1.38 0.36
N ALA A 81 -4.25 1.80 -0.51
CA ALA A 81 -3.33 0.90 -1.20
C ALA A 81 -2.43 0.15 -0.20
N THR A 82 -1.83 0.86 0.76
CA THR A 82 -0.95 0.27 1.78
C THR A 82 -1.69 -0.70 2.68
N PHE A 83 -2.87 -0.31 3.17
CA PHE A 83 -3.70 -1.18 4.02
C PHE A 83 -4.12 -2.45 3.27
N SER A 84 -4.55 -2.30 2.01
CA SER A 84 -4.94 -3.43 1.15
C SER A 84 -3.78 -4.37 0.85
N GLN A 85 -2.56 -3.84 0.71
CA GLN A 85 -1.35 -4.64 0.56
C GLN A 85 -1.06 -5.47 1.83
N GLY A 86 -1.21 -4.88 3.02
CA GLY A 86 -1.05 -5.61 4.29
C GLY A 86 -2.11 -6.70 4.47
N LEU A 87 -3.36 -6.42 4.09
CA LEU A 87 -4.44 -7.41 4.00
C LEU A 87 -4.07 -8.56 3.07
N SER A 88 -3.53 -8.24 1.89
CA SER A 88 -3.12 -9.23 0.89
C SER A 88 -2.06 -10.19 1.44
N SER A 89 -1.01 -9.65 2.07
CA SER A 89 0.08 -10.45 2.66
C SER A 89 -0.41 -11.39 3.77
N ALA A 90 -1.30 -10.91 4.64
CA ALA A 90 -1.88 -11.71 5.71
C ALA A 90 -2.84 -12.79 5.18
N ARG A 91 -3.67 -12.44 4.18
CA ARG A 91 -4.60 -13.37 3.53
C ARG A 91 -3.84 -14.46 2.77
N LEU A 92 -2.75 -14.11 2.08
CA LEU A 92 -1.88 -15.06 1.39
C LEU A 92 -1.19 -16.01 2.38
N SER A 93 -0.64 -15.49 3.47
CA SER A 93 -0.01 -16.32 4.53
C SER A 93 -1.01 -17.30 5.15
N THR A 94 -2.25 -16.86 5.30
CA THR A 94 -3.34 -17.70 5.79
C THR A 94 -3.71 -18.75 4.74
N ALA A 95 -3.92 -18.36 3.48
CA ALA A 95 -4.21 -19.24 2.34
C ALA A 95 -3.20 -20.40 2.21
N LEU A 96 -1.91 -20.10 2.31
CA LEU A 96 -0.84 -21.10 2.21
C LEU A 96 -0.87 -22.13 3.36
N ARG A 97 -1.26 -21.74 4.58
CA ARG A 97 -1.41 -22.67 5.71
C ARG A 97 -2.56 -23.66 5.52
N TRP A 98 -3.59 -23.31 4.73
CA TRP A 98 -4.69 -24.22 4.44
C TRP A 98 -4.33 -25.28 3.40
N LEU A 99 -3.37 -25.00 2.52
CA LEU A 99 -2.87 -26.00 1.57
C LEU A 99 -2.07 -27.12 2.27
N THR A 100 -1.55 -26.86 3.47
CA THR A 100 -0.75 -27.83 4.25
C THR A 100 -1.50 -28.48 5.41
N ALA A 101 -2.67 -27.96 5.80
CA ALA A 101 -3.49 -28.51 6.89
C ALA A 101 -4.64 -29.36 6.33
N ALA A 102 -4.71 -30.63 6.73
CA ALA A 102 -5.69 -31.64 6.28
C ALA A 102 -7.16 -31.40 6.74
N SER A 103 -7.59 -30.15 6.97
CA SER A 103 -8.94 -29.84 7.43
C SER A 103 -9.70 -28.93 6.45
N PRO A 104 -10.84 -29.38 5.90
CA PRO A 104 -11.58 -28.65 4.87
C PRO A 104 -12.51 -27.55 5.43
N VAL A 105 -12.39 -27.15 6.70
CA VAL A 105 -13.37 -26.26 7.33
C VAL A 105 -12.69 -25.01 7.91
N ARG A 106 -12.54 -23.98 7.06
CA ARG A 106 -12.93 -22.57 7.30
C ARG A 106 -12.28 -21.64 6.27
N ARG A 107 -13.01 -21.40 5.18
CA ARG A 107 -12.62 -20.44 4.13
C ARG A 107 -12.66 -18.96 4.61
N TRP A 108 -13.17 -18.70 5.82
CA TRP A 108 -13.55 -17.37 6.32
C TRP A 108 -13.08 -17.01 7.74
N THR A 109 -12.33 -17.85 8.48
CA THR A 109 -12.10 -17.62 9.92
C THR A 109 -10.67 -17.30 10.33
N GLY A 110 -9.82 -16.86 9.41
CA GLY A 110 -8.74 -16.00 9.84
C GLY A 110 -9.40 -14.78 10.47
N LEU A 111 -9.34 -14.64 11.79
CA LEU A 111 -9.99 -13.56 12.54
C LEU A 111 -9.76 -12.24 11.77
N PRO A 112 -10.82 -11.53 11.34
CA PRO A 112 -10.65 -10.29 10.57
C PRO A 112 -9.73 -9.29 11.30
N LEU A 113 -9.67 -9.38 12.63
CA LEU A 113 -8.81 -8.58 13.49
C LEU A 113 -7.30 -8.78 13.23
N SER A 114 -6.81 -10.03 13.04
CA SER A 114 -5.38 -10.26 12.82
C SER A 114 -4.93 -9.83 11.43
N ILE A 115 -5.79 -9.98 10.42
CA ILE A 115 -5.56 -9.48 9.07
C ILE A 115 -5.54 -7.95 9.06
N CYS A 116 -6.49 -7.31 9.74
CA CYS A 116 -6.51 -5.84 9.91
C CYS A 116 -5.26 -5.34 10.66
N PHE A 117 -4.76 -6.09 11.65
CA PHE A 117 -3.52 -5.75 12.35
C PHE A 117 -2.31 -5.76 11.42
N CYS A 118 -2.19 -6.73 10.51
CA CYS A 118 -1.16 -6.71 9.47
C CYS A 118 -1.31 -5.50 8.51
N GLY A 119 -2.54 -5.13 8.15
CA GLY A 119 -2.83 -3.92 7.39
C GLY A 119 -2.33 -2.66 8.09
N LEU A 120 -2.69 -2.48 9.36
CA LEU A 120 -2.24 -1.35 10.18
C LEU A 120 -0.73 -1.34 10.40
N GLY A 121 -0.13 -2.50 10.66
CA GLY A 121 1.32 -2.65 10.81
C GLY A 121 2.06 -2.21 9.55
N LEU A 122 1.55 -2.56 8.36
CA LEU A 122 2.14 -2.12 7.09
C LEU A 122 2.01 -0.60 6.89
N VAL A 123 0.89 0.00 7.30
CA VAL A 123 0.70 1.46 7.28
C VAL A 123 1.75 2.16 8.15
N VAL A 124 1.97 1.68 9.38
CA VAL A 124 3.00 2.22 10.27
C VAL A 124 4.40 2.06 9.67
N ALA A 125 4.71 0.88 9.12
CA ALA A 125 6.00 0.63 8.48
C ALA A 125 6.26 1.56 7.28
N TYR A 126 5.26 1.78 6.42
CA TYR A 126 5.39 2.67 5.26
C TYR A 126 5.43 4.14 5.65
N LEU A 127 4.75 4.53 6.74
CA LEU A 127 4.91 5.86 7.33
C LEU A 127 6.36 6.09 7.79
N LEU A 128 6.97 5.11 8.48
CA LEU A 128 8.38 5.21 8.89
C LEU A 128 9.34 5.30 7.69
N LEU A 129 9.13 4.48 6.66
CA LEU A 129 9.93 4.55 5.43
C LEU A 129 9.76 5.90 4.73
N GLY A 130 8.54 6.42 4.66
CA GLY A 130 8.25 7.72 4.07
C GLY A 130 8.89 8.88 4.83
N THR A 131 8.83 8.87 6.16
CA THR A 131 9.42 9.96 6.97
C THR A 131 10.94 9.93 6.94
N THR A 132 11.55 8.74 7.00
CA THR A 132 13.01 8.58 6.87
C THR A 132 13.51 8.97 5.49
N TRP A 133 12.81 8.60 4.42
CA TRP A 133 13.08 9.08 3.06
C TRP A 133 13.04 10.61 2.98
N LEU A 134 12.03 11.24 3.57
CA LEU A 134 11.90 12.69 3.58
C LEU A 134 13.00 13.36 4.41
N ILE A 135 13.47 12.77 5.51
CA ILE A 135 14.63 13.27 6.27
C ILE A 135 15.89 13.27 5.41
N MET A 136 16.08 12.25 4.56
CA MET A 136 17.22 12.17 3.65
C MET A 136 17.13 13.16 2.49
N LYS A 137 15.91 13.52 2.06
CA LYS A 137 15.66 14.37 0.88
C LYS A 137 15.31 15.83 1.20
N SER A 138 15.24 16.21 2.48
CA SER A 138 14.89 17.58 2.89
C SER A 138 15.90 18.17 3.86
N GLU A 139 15.95 19.51 3.89
CA GLU A 139 16.82 20.30 4.76
C GLU A 139 15.99 21.33 5.55
N GLY A 140 16.59 21.89 6.60
CA GLY A 140 15.99 22.96 7.41
C GLY A 140 14.74 22.54 8.20
N ALA A 141 13.74 23.42 8.25
CA ALA A 141 12.55 23.24 9.08
C ALA A 141 11.73 21.99 8.73
N LEU A 142 11.70 21.60 7.45
CA LEU A 142 10.98 20.41 7.00
C LEU A 142 11.63 19.12 7.53
N GLN A 143 12.96 19.08 7.52
CA GLN A 143 13.74 17.94 8.00
C GLN A 143 13.56 17.74 9.51
N GLN A 144 13.58 18.83 10.28
CA GLN A 144 13.35 18.79 11.73
C GLN A 144 11.96 18.23 12.06
N ARG A 145 10.93 18.71 11.37
CA ARG A 145 9.55 18.23 11.54
C ARG A 145 9.41 16.74 11.21
N MET A 146 10.09 16.25 10.18
CA MET A 146 10.08 14.81 9.84
C MET A 146 10.83 13.95 10.85
N ARG A 147 11.90 14.46 11.48
CA ARG A 147 12.61 13.76 12.58
C ARG A 147 11.72 13.58 13.80
N GLU A 148 10.98 14.62 14.19
CA GLU A 148 10.01 14.53 15.28
C GLU A 148 8.89 13.53 14.98
N LEU A 149 8.33 13.59 13.77
CA LEU A 149 7.28 12.66 13.34
C LEU A 149 7.80 11.21 13.34
N THR A 150 9.02 10.98 12.85
CA THR A 150 9.65 9.65 12.85
C THR A 150 9.81 9.10 14.27
N ARG A 151 10.24 9.93 15.23
CA ARG A 151 10.33 9.49 16.64
C ARG A 151 8.97 9.09 17.21
N LYS A 152 7.92 9.86 16.91
CA LYS A 152 6.55 9.55 17.38
C LYS A 152 6.01 8.26 16.78
N VAL A 153 6.30 7.99 15.51
CA VAL A 153 5.86 6.74 14.85
C VAL A 153 6.68 5.54 15.32
N LEU A 154 7.95 5.74 15.73
CA LEU A 154 8.84 4.66 16.18
C LEU A 154 8.70 4.32 17.67
N LEU A 155 8.38 5.30 18.52
CA LEU A 155 8.25 5.15 19.98
C LEU A 155 6.81 5.14 20.48
N GLY A 156 5.84 5.36 19.57
CA GLY A 156 4.40 5.41 19.88
C GLY A 156 3.75 4.04 19.89
#